data_AF-A0A8T2FLB8-F1
#
_entry.id   AF-A0A8T2FLB8-F1
#
_cell.length_a   1.000
_cell.length_b   1.000
_cell.length_c   1.000
_cell.angle_alpha   90.00
_cell.angle_beta   90.00
_cell.angle_gamma   90.00
#
_symmetry.space_group_name_H-M   'P 1'
#
loop_
_entity.id
_entity.type
_entity.pdbx_description
1 polymer ?
#
loop_
_entity_poly.entity_id
_entity_poly.type
_entity_poly.pdbx_seq_one_letter_code
_entity_poly.pdbx_strand_id
1 'polypeptide(L)'
;MANHETIFDQLKKQIPVDEEEPLILNRDSSVGLVIVDVVNGFCTIGSGNMAPTKHNEQISKMVEESAKLAREFCDRKWPVLAFIDSHHPDIPERPYPPHCIIGTEESELVPALKWLESEDCATLRRKDCINGFVGSMESDGSNVFVDWVKEKQIKVVSFSFDKMLSFDVEQVYCF
;
A
#
# COMPACT_ATOMS: atom_id res chain seq x y z
N MET A 1 15.34 -41.98 10.01
CA MET A 1 14.12 -41.50 9.34
C MET A 1 14.50 -40.19 8.67
N ALA A 2 14.47 -40.14 7.34
CA ALA A 2 14.89 -38.95 6.61
C ALA A 2 13.87 -37.84 6.83
N ASN A 3 14.33 -36.70 7.35
CA ASN A 3 13.52 -35.51 7.53
C ASN A 3 13.24 -34.95 6.12
N HIS A 4 12.02 -35.10 5.64
CA HIS A 4 11.68 -34.63 4.30
C HIS A 4 11.40 -33.14 4.38
N GLU A 5 12.39 -32.31 3.99
CA GLU A 5 12.17 -30.88 3.81
C GLU A 5 11.07 -30.69 2.76
N THR A 6 10.14 -29.79 3.06
CA THR A 6 9.07 -29.43 2.14
C THR A 6 9.60 -28.46 1.08
N ILE A 7 8.90 -28.38 -0.06
CA ILE A 7 9.19 -27.37 -1.09
C ILE A 7 9.11 -25.95 -0.48
N PHE A 8 8.23 -25.75 0.51
CA PHE A 8 8.10 -24.49 1.22
C PHE A 8 9.36 -24.14 2.02
N ASP A 9 9.98 -25.14 2.68
CA ASP A 9 11.23 -24.95 3.43
C ASP A 9 12.40 -24.62 2.49
N GLN A 10 12.43 -25.22 1.30
CA GLN A 10 13.44 -24.95 0.29
C GLN A 10 13.28 -23.54 -0.31
N LEU A 11 12.04 -23.10 -0.56
CA LEU A 11 11.75 -21.75 -1.02
C LEU A 11 12.13 -20.71 0.02
N LYS A 12 11.80 -20.92 1.30
CA LYS A 12 12.19 -20.01 2.38
C LYS A 12 13.70 -19.76 2.44
N LYS A 13 14.52 -20.80 2.24
CA LYS A 13 15.99 -20.67 2.23
C LYS A 13 16.54 -19.88 1.03
N GLN A 14 15.78 -19.79 -0.06
CA GLN A 14 16.17 -19.07 -1.28
C GLN A 14 15.62 -17.65 -1.31
N ILE A 15 14.68 -17.32 -0.42
CA ILE A 15 14.11 -15.99 -0.29
C ILE A 15 14.98 -15.21 0.70
N PRO A 16 15.60 -14.08 0.32
CA PRO A 16 16.36 -13.22 1.22
C PRO A 16 15.41 -12.38 2.09
N VAL A 17 14.55 -13.04 2.85
CA VAL A 17 13.65 -12.42 3.84
C VAL A 17 13.95 -13.10 5.17
N ASP A 18 14.76 -12.44 5.98
CA ASP A 18 14.94 -12.83 7.38
C ASP A 18 13.67 -12.46 8.16
N GLU A 19 12.84 -13.46 8.45
CA GLU A 19 11.61 -13.30 9.25
C GLU A 19 11.91 -12.91 10.72
N GLU A 20 13.16 -13.08 11.18
CA GLU A 20 13.57 -12.87 12.58
C GLU A 20 14.33 -11.55 12.84
N GLU A 21 14.86 -10.90 11.80
CA GLU A 21 15.56 -9.62 11.96
C GLU A 21 14.53 -8.47 11.99
N PRO A 22 14.46 -7.67 13.07
CA PRO A 22 13.58 -6.51 13.09
C PRO A 22 13.97 -5.53 12.00
N LEU A 23 13.00 -4.93 11.31
CA LEU A 23 13.26 -3.87 10.33
C LEU A 23 13.93 -2.68 11.03
N ILE A 24 15.26 -2.57 10.92
CA ILE A 24 16.01 -1.47 11.51
C ILE A 24 15.91 -0.25 10.59
N LEU A 25 14.94 0.59 10.91
CA LEU A 25 14.82 1.92 10.32
C LEU A 25 15.93 2.82 10.91
N ASN A 26 17.05 2.93 10.20
CA ASN A 26 18.16 3.83 10.55
C ASN A 26 17.67 5.26 10.76
N ARG A 27 18.28 6.00 11.70
CA ARG A 27 17.79 7.30 12.17
C ARG A 27 17.74 8.43 11.13
N ASP A 28 18.23 8.21 9.92
CA ASP A 28 18.21 9.22 8.85
C ASP A 28 16.82 9.27 8.20
N SER A 29 16.31 10.49 7.97
CA SER A 29 15.00 10.76 7.35
C SER A 29 14.91 10.38 5.86
N SER A 30 15.79 9.51 5.38
CA SER A 30 15.84 9.09 3.99
C SER A 30 14.95 7.89 3.69
N VAL A 31 14.10 7.47 4.62
CA VAL A 31 13.14 6.39 4.40
C VAL A 31 11.74 7.00 4.28
N GLY A 32 11.02 6.64 3.21
CA GLY A 32 9.61 6.97 3.05
C GLY A 32 8.74 5.72 3.10
N LEU A 33 7.54 5.85 3.68
CA LEU A 33 6.52 4.80 3.68
C LEU A 33 5.52 5.08 2.57
N VAL A 34 5.24 4.07 1.75
CA VAL A 34 4.15 4.07 0.79
C VAL A 34 3.09 3.09 1.26
N ILE A 35 1.87 3.59 1.47
CA ILE A 35 0.68 2.79 1.74
C ILE A 35 -0.11 2.69 0.43
N VAL A 36 -0.40 1.49 -0.03
CA VAL A 36 -1.08 1.25 -1.30
C VAL A 36 -2.45 0.69 -1.02
N ASP A 37 -3.47 1.49 -1.33
CA ASP A 37 -4.85 1.08 -1.46
C ASP A 37 -5.44 0.38 -0.21
N VAL A 38 -5.00 0.80 0.98
CA VAL A 38 -5.62 0.39 2.25
C VAL A 38 -6.91 1.19 2.49
N VAL A 39 -7.86 0.99 1.60
CA VAL A 39 -9.16 1.68 1.49
C VAL A 39 -10.32 0.72 1.82
N ASN A 40 -11.49 1.27 2.15
CA ASN A 40 -12.65 0.45 2.51
C ASN A 40 -13.06 -0.49 1.38
N GLY A 41 -12.98 -0.03 0.12
CA GLY A 41 -13.35 -0.80 -1.06
C GLY A 41 -12.59 -2.12 -1.20
N PHE A 42 -11.46 -2.28 -0.51
CA PHE A 42 -10.66 -3.52 -0.50
C PHE A 42 -10.55 -4.19 0.87
N CYS A 43 -10.69 -3.44 1.96
CA CYS A 43 -10.34 -3.93 3.29
C CYS A 43 -11.55 -4.10 4.23
N THR A 44 -12.66 -3.41 3.98
CA THR A 44 -13.79 -3.36 4.92
C THR A 44 -14.92 -4.29 4.48
N ILE A 45 -15.39 -5.14 5.39
CA ILE A 45 -16.34 -6.20 5.05
C ILE A 45 -17.61 -5.63 4.41
N GLY A 46 -17.88 -6.05 3.18
CA GLY A 46 -19.08 -5.64 2.43
C GLY A 46 -19.09 -4.18 1.95
N SER A 47 -17.97 -3.45 2.04
CA SER A 47 -17.92 -2.06 1.62
C SER A 47 -17.94 -1.83 0.10
N GLY A 48 -17.70 -2.86 -0.71
CA GLY A 48 -17.68 -2.74 -2.18
C GLY A 48 -17.56 -4.09 -2.88
N ASN A 49 -17.60 -4.10 -4.21
CA ASN A 49 -17.51 -5.33 -5.02
C ASN A 49 -16.16 -6.06 -4.87
N MET A 50 -15.14 -5.29 -4.50
CA MET A 50 -13.78 -5.76 -4.26
C MET A 50 -13.46 -5.83 -2.76
N ALA A 51 -14.46 -5.78 -1.88
CA ALA A 51 -14.20 -5.88 -0.45
C ALA A 51 -14.43 -7.32 0.04
N PRO A 52 -13.80 -7.75 1.15
CA PRO A 52 -14.07 -9.07 1.70
C PRO A 52 -15.56 -9.24 2.04
N THR A 53 -16.17 -10.35 1.66
CA THR A 53 -17.58 -10.63 1.97
C THR A 53 -17.79 -11.16 3.40
N LYS A 54 -16.70 -11.55 4.07
CA LYS A 54 -16.65 -12.04 5.45
C LYS A 54 -15.29 -11.70 6.07
N HIS A 55 -15.16 -11.85 7.38
CA HIS A 55 -13.90 -11.60 8.08
C HIS A 55 -12.73 -12.37 7.44
N ASN A 56 -11.61 -11.66 7.25
CA ASN A 56 -10.37 -12.19 6.73
C ASN A 56 -9.23 -11.71 7.65
N GLU A 57 -8.69 -12.64 8.46
CA GLU A 57 -7.66 -12.34 9.45
C GLU A 57 -6.39 -11.72 8.83
N GLN A 58 -6.07 -12.12 7.61
CA GLN A 58 -4.91 -11.64 6.88
C GLN A 58 -5.10 -10.18 6.40
N ILE A 59 -6.32 -9.77 6.05
CA ILE A 59 -6.64 -8.35 5.76
C ILE A 59 -6.62 -7.55 7.06
N SER A 60 -7.28 -8.04 8.12
CA SER A 60 -7.32 -7.37 9.43
C SER A 60 -5.91 -7.10 9.96
N LYS A 61 -5.02 -8.10 9.89
CA LYS A 61 -3.63 -7.97 10.34
C LYS A 61 -2.82 -7.04 9.44
N MET A 62 -3.04 -7.06 8.12
CA MET A 62 -2.40 -6.10 7.22
C MET A 62 -2.77 -4.67 7.59
N VAL A 63 -4.08 -4.37 7.76
CA VAL A 63 -4.55 -3.04 8.17
C VAL A 63 -3.94 -2.61 9.50
N GLU A 64 -3.88 -3.52 10.48
CA GLU A 64 -3.28 -3.26 11.79
C GLU A 64 -1.80 -2.89 11.67
N GLU A 65 -1.02 -3.67 10.93
CA GLU A 65 0.41 -3.42 10.76
C GLU A 65 0.69 -2.16 9.91
N SER A 66 -0.12 -1.88 8.88
CA SER A 66 -0.05 -0.62 8.12
C SER A 66 -0.29 0.59 9.03
N ALA A 67 -1.29 0.51 9.92
CA ALA A 67 -1.60 1.59 10.85
C ALA A 67 -0.51 1.80 11.91
N LYS A 68 0.06 0.71 12.44
CA LYS A 68 1.21 0.78 13.36
C LYS A 68 2.43 1.42 12.70
N LEU A 69 2.75 1.00 11.47
CA LEU A 69 3.89 1.53 10.72
C LEU A 69 3.69 3.00 10.37
N ALA A 70 2.49 3.39 9.94
CA ALA A 70 2.14 4.77 9.65
C ALA A 70 2.29 5.67 10.89
N ARG A 71 1.84 5.20 12.06
CA ARG A 71 2.03 5.90 13.34
C ARG A 71 3.51 6.10 13.64
N GLU A 72 4.32 5.05 13.54
CA GLU A 72 5.76 5.13 13.81
C GLU A 72 6.47 6.14 12.88
N PHE A 73 6.09 6.17 11.59
CA PHE A 73 6.63 7.16 10.64
C PHE A 73 6.22 8.58 11.03
N CYS A 74 4.94 8.82 11.31
CA CYS A 74 4.47 10.15 11.66
C CYS A 74 5.00 10.65 13.02
N ASP A 75 5.14 9.78 14.02
CA ASP A 75 5.76 10.13 15.32
C ASP A 75 7.23 10.56 15.15
N ARG A 76 7.93 9.98 14.17
CA ARG A 76 9.30 10.36 13.76
C ARG A 76 9.35 11.55 12.81
N LYS A 77 8.20 12.05 12.35
CA LYS A 77 8.08 13.07 11.29
C LYS A 77 8.70 12.61 9.97
N TRP A 78 8.62 11.32 9.70
CA TRP A 78 9.07 10.73 8.45
C TRP A 78 7.95 10.74 7.41
N PRO A 79 8.30 10.82 6.12
CA PRO A 79 7.31 10.99 5.07
C PRO A 79 6.49 9.71 4.84
N VAL A 80 5.17 9.89 4.74
CA VAL A 80 4.20 8.86 4.34
C VAL A 80 3.52 9.33 3.06
N LEU A 81 3.38 8.44 2.09
CA LEU A 81 2.54 8.63 0.91
C LEU A 81 1.49 7.52 0.89
N ALA A 82 0.22 7.88 0.78
CA ALA A 82 -0.86 6.90 0.61
C ALA A 82 -1.46 7.03 -0.78
N PHE A 83 -1.34 5.97 -1.57
CA PHE A 83 -2.13 5.79 -2.78
C PHE A 83 -3.54 5.35 -2.40
N ILE A 84 -4.52 6.02 -3.01
CA ILE A 84 -5.94 5.78 -2.79
C ILE A 84 -6.58 5.52 -4.14
N ASP A 85 -6.94 4.27 -4.39
CA ASP A 85 -7.68 3.92 -5.58
C ASP A 85 -9.02 4.67 -5.63
N SER A 86 -9.34 5.23 -6.81
CA SER A 86 -10.38 6.25 -6.97
C SER A 86 -10.83 6.30 -8.43
N HIS A 87 -11.94 5.66 -8.74
CA HIS A 87 -12.44 5.53 -10.10
C HIS A 87 -13.64 6.41 -10.39
N HIS A 88 -13.69 6.94 -11.62
CA HIS A 88 -14.90 7.56 -12.15
C HIS A 88 -15.89 6.46 -12.57
N PRO A 89 -17.19 6.56 -12.24
CA PRO A 89 -18.18 5.51 -12.54
C PRO A 89 -18.30 5.20 -14.04
N ASP A 90 -18.06 6.19 -14.90
CA ASP A 90 -18.13 6.03 -16.37
C ASP A 90 -16.81 5.58 -17.02
N ILE A 91 -15.73 5.41 -16.25
CA ILE A 91 -14.42 4.99 -16.77
C ILE A 91 -14.05 3.64 -16.11
N PRO A 92 -14.46 2.51 -16.70
CA PRO A 92 -14.25 1.20 -16.07
C PRO A 92 -12.80 0.72 -16.21
N GLU A 93 -12.20 0.30 -15.10
CA GLU A 93 -10.91 -0.41 -15.08
C GLU A 93 -11.11 -1.92 -15.28
N ARG A 94 -11.11 -2.37 -16.53
CA ARG A 94 -11.27 -3.80 -16.86
C ARG A 94 -9.98 -4.57 -16.51
N PRO A 95 -10.06 -5.83 -16.01
CA PRO A 95 -11.26 -6.68 -15.92
C PRO A 95 -12.05 -6.56 -14.60
N TYR A 96 -11.71 -5.62 -13.73
CA TYR A 96 -12.30 -5.49 -12.40
C TYR A 96 -13.75 -4.97 -12.46
N PRO A 97 -14.63 -5.37 -11.52
CA PRO A 97 -15.94 -4.75 -11.38
C PRO A 97 -15.79 -3.28 -10.96
N PRO A 98 -16.85 -2.45 -11.04
CA PRO A 98 -16.83 -1.12 -10.46
C PRO A 98 -16.43 -1.19 -8.97
N HIS A 99 -15.43 -0.40 -8.58
CA HIS A 99 -14.86 -0.40 -7.24
C HIS A 99 -14.27 0.98 -6.93
N CYS A 100 -14.11 1.29 -5.65
CA CYS A 100 -13.41 2.50 -5.19
C CYS A 100 -13.93 3.78 -5.88
N ILE A 101 -15.25 3.86 -6.06
CA ILE A 101 -15.87 4.95 -6.83
C ILE A 101 -15.73 6.27 -6.09
N ILE A 102 -15.31 7.32 -6.80
CA ILE A 102 -15.13 8.66 -6.23
C ILE A 102 -16.42 9.14 -5.57
N GLY A 103 -16.30 9.56 -4.31
CA GLY A 103 -17.42 10.08 -3.52
C GLY A 103 -18.20 9.01 -2.76
N THR A 104 -17.85 7.72 -2.88
CA THR A 104 -18.34 6.67 -2.00
C THR A 104 -17.31 6.33 -0.93
N GLU A 105 -17.77 5.70 0.16
CA GLU A 105 -16.90 5.22 1.24
C GLU A 105 -15.84 4.21 0.74
N GLU A 106 -16.08 3.55 -0.40
CA GLU A 106 -15.11 2.61 -1.00
C GLU A 106 -13.76 3.28 -1.28
N SER A 107 -13.79 4.54 -1.73
CA SER A 107 -12.62 5.35 -2.07
C SER A 107 -12.01 6.10 -0.88
N GLU A 108 -12.43 5.78 0.35
CA GLU A 108 -11.86 6.33 1.57
C GLU A 108 -10.89 5.35 2.22
N LEU A 109 -9.87 5.89 2.91
CA LEU A 109 -9.01 5.10 3.77
C LEU A 109 -9.84 4.35 4.81
N VAL A 110 -9.39 3.16 5.19
CA VAL A 110 -10.00 2.44 6.31
C VAL A 110 -9.98 3.28 7.60
N PRO A 111 -10.91 3.07 8.54
CA PRO A 111 -10.97 3.85 9.78
C PRO A 111 -9.66 3.91 10.56
N ALA A 112 -8.85 2.83 10.51
CA ALA A 112 -7.56 2.75 11.18
C ALA A 112 -6.49 3.71 10.61
N LEU A 113 -6.66 4.20 9.38
CA LEU A 113 -5.73 5.08 8.66
C LEU A 113 -6.32 6.45 8.34
N LYS A 114 -7.63 6.67 8.52
CA LYS A 114 -8.32 7.92 8.17
C LYS A 114 -7.72 9.17 8.84
N TRP A 115 -7.06 9.03 9.99
CA TRP A 115 -6.36 10.12 10.67
C TRP A 115 -5.21 10.72 9.83
N LEU A 116 -4.63 9.97 8.89
CA LEU A 116 -3.59 10.47 7.97
C LEU A 116 -4.06 11.63 7.09
N GLU A 117 -5.38 11.78 6.88
CA GLU A 117 -5.95 12.91 6.12
C GLU A 117 -5.69 14.27 6.77
N SER A 118 -5.34 14.29 8.06
CA SER A 118 -5.09 15.50 8.84
C SER A 118 -3.64 15.68 9.29
N GLU A 119 -2.71 14.87 8.79
CA GLU A 119 -1.32 14.84 9.28
C GLU A 119 -0.33 15.39 8.27
N ASP A 120 0.57 16.27 8.73
CA ASP A 120 1.59 16.90 7.88
C ASP A 120 2.64 15.91 7.35
N CYS A 121 2.81 14.76 8.02
CA CYS A 121 3.70 13.68 7.55
C CYS A 121 3.18 13.01 6.26
N ALA A 122 1.88 13.14 5.97
CA ALA A 122 1.20 12.33 4.97
C ALA A 122 0.90 13.13 3.70
N THR A 123 1.21 12.53 2.57
CA THR A 123 0.71 12.95 1.25
C THR A 123 -0.29 11.92 0.77
N LEU A 124 -1.47 12.37 0.33
CA LEU A 124 -2.51 11.50 -0.20
C LEU A 124 -2.57 11.66 -1.72
N ARG A 125 -2.42 10.56 -2.45
CA ARG A 125 -2.53 10.56 -3.90
C ARG A 125 -3.67 9.64 -4.34
N ARG A 126 -4.77 10.26 -4.77
CA ARG A 126 -5.85 9.56 -5.47
C ARG A 126 -5.38 9.17 -6.87
N LYS A 127 -5.66 7.93 -7.28
CA LYS A 127 -5.30 7.37 -8.58
C LYS A 127 -6.49 6.62 -9.18
N ASP A 128 -6.58 6.60 -10.50
CA ASP A 128 -7.63 5.94 -11.29
C ASP A 128 -7.10 4.70 -12.03
N CYS A 129 -5.97 4.17 -11.59
CA CYS A 129 -5.39 2.95 -12.12
C CYS A 129 -4.62 2.18 -11.05
N ILE A 130 -4.35 0.90 -11.30
CA ILE A 130 -3.60 0.02 -10.38
C ILE A 130 -2.21 0.58 -10.03
N ASN A 131 -1.46 1.09 -11.01
CA ASN A 131 -0.07 1.48 -10.80
C ASN A 131 0.04 2.88 -10.19
N GLY A 132 0.46 2.98 -8.92
CA GLY A 132 0.59 4.26 -8.22
C GLY A 132 1.56 5.26 -8.85
N PHE A 133 2.61 4.81 -9.55
CA PHE A 133 3.50 5.71 -10.29
C PHE A 133 2.81 6.32 -11.51
N VAL A 134 2.11 5.50 -12.31
CA VAL A 134 1.34 5.97 -13.47
C VAL A 134 0.21 6.89 -13.03
N GLY A 135 -0.54 6.51 -11.99
CA GLY A 135 -1.60 7.33 -11.39
C GLY A 135 -1.09 8.61 -10.72
N SER A 136 0.22 8.76 -10.55
CA SER A 136 0.85 9.99 -10.06
C SER A 136 1.27 10.97 -11.17
N MET A 137 1.10 10.61 -12.44
CA MET A 137 1.40 11.50 -13.56
C MET A 137 0.42 12.67 -13.62
N GLU A 138 0.94 13.87 -13.82
CA GLU A 138 0.15 15.08 -14.03
C GLU A 138 0.12 15.47 -15.51
N SER A 139 -0.87 16.30 -15.87
CA SER A 139 -1.04 16.78 -17.26
C SER A 139 0.12 17.62 -17.79
N ASP A 140 0.92 18.22 -16.91
CA ASP A 140 2.12 18.99 -17.25
C ASP A 140 3.39 18.12 -17.38
N GLY A 141 3.26 16.79 -17.19
CA GLY A 141 4.35 15.83 -17.25
C GLY A 141 5.13 15.66 -15.95
N SER A 142 4.77 16.36 -14.87
CA SER A 142 5.30 16.10 -13.53
C SER A 142 4.73 14.80 -12.93
N ASN A 143 5.29 14.37 -11.80
CA ASN A 143 4.85 13.15 -11.14
C ASN A 143 4.90 13.32 -9.61
N VAL A 144 3.74 13.22 -8.97
CA VAL A 144 3.58 13.46 -7.52
C VAL A 144 4.48 12.55 -6.67
N PHE A 145 4.62 11.28 -7.05
CA PHE A 145 5.51 10.34 -6.33
C PHE A 145 6.97 10.77 -6.46
N VAL A 146 7.42 11.13 -7.67
CA VAL A 146 8.80 11.58 -7.92
C VAL A 146 9.09 12.86 -7.15
N ASP A 147 8.15 13.81 -7.14
CA ASP A 147 8.32 15.07 -6.44
C ASP A 147 8.34 14.87 -4.92
N TRP A 148 7.49 13.99 -4.39
CA TRP A 148 7.54 13.57 -2.98
C TRP A 148 8.89 12.94 -2.60
N VAL A 149 9.43 12.03 -3.42
CA VAL A 149 10.77 11.43 -3.20
C VAL A 149 11.86 12.50 -3.15
N LYS A 150 11.83 13.45 -4.10
CA LYS A 150 12.82 14.53 -4.18
C LYS A 150 12.71 15.51 -3.02
N GLU A 151 11.50 16.00 -2.73
CA GLU A 151 11.24 17.00 -1.69
C GLU A 151 11.64 16.46 -0.31
N LYS A 152 11.29 15.20 -0.03
CA LYS A 152 11.57 14.57 1.26
C LYS A 152 12.95 13.89 1.32
N GLN A 153 13.74 13.99 0.25
CA GLN A 153 15.09 13.41 0.13
C GLN A 153 15.15 11.91 0.44
N ILE A 154 14.14 11.16 -0.03
CA ILE A 154 13.99 9.73 0.22
C ILE A 154 15.02 8.96 -0.61
N LYS A 155 15.70 8.00 0.03
CA LYS A 155 16.67 7.07 -0.56
C LYS A 155 16.17 5.62 -0.51
N VAL A 156 15.28 5.31 0.41
CA VAL A 156 14.70 3.97 0.59
C VAL A 156 13.19 4.11 0.71
N VAL A 157 12.45 3.33 -0.07
CA VAL A 157 11.00 3.30 -0.01
C VAL A 157 10.57 1.96 0.58
N SER A 158 9.79 2.01 1.66
CA SER A 158 9.10 0.87 2.23
C SER A 158 7.65 0.89 1.75
N PHE A 159 7.10 -0.28 1.40
CA PHE A 159 5.74 -0.38 0.92
C PHE A 159 4.88 -1.25 1.84
N SER A 160 3.63 -0.83 2.03
CA SER A 160 2.57 -1.58 2.69
C SER A 160 1.37 -1.63 1.73
N PHE A 161 0.93 -2.81 1.35
CA PHE A 161 -0.08 -3.00 0.31
C PHE A 161 -1.33 -3.68 0.87
N ASP A 162 -2.48 -3.38 0.27
CA ASP A 162 -3.59 -4.31 0.35
C ASP A 162 -3.18 -5.68 -0.21
N LYS A 163 -3.71 -6.74 0.39
CA LYS A 163 -3.42 -8.11 -0.05
C LYS A 163 -4.35 -8.62 -1.15
N MET A 164 -5.34 -7.83 -1.55
CA MET A 164 -6.33 -8.28 -2.51
C MET A 164 -5.82 -8.15 -3.94
N LEU A 165 -4.96 -7.17 -4.18
CA LEU A 165 -4.12 -7.10 -5.36
C LEU A 165 -2.82 -7.87 -5.09
N SER A 166 -2.90 -9.20 -5.10
CA SER A 166 -1.70 -10.01 -5.28
C SER A 166 -1.06 -9.61 -6.61
N PHE A 167 -0.02 -8.77 -6.55
CA PHE A 167 0.92 -8.69 -7.66
C PHE A 167 1.50 -10.08 -7.84
N ASP A 168 1.29 -10.69 -9.01
CA ASP A 168 2.20 -11.74 -9.45
C ASP A 168 3.61 -11.17 -9.32
N VAL A 169 4.47 -11.92 -8.63
CA VAL A 169 5.84 -11.54 -8.22
C VAL A 169 6.74 -11.19 -9.43
N GLU A 170 6.22 -11.28 -10.66
CA GLU A 170 6.86 -10.86 -11.90
C GLU A 170 6.77 -9.35 -12.22
N GLN A 171 5.95 -8.54 -11.53
CA GLN A 171 5.89 -7.08 -11.77
C GLN A 171 6.70 -6.21 -10.79
N VAL A 172 7.30 -6.78 -9.76
CA VAL A 172 8.27 -6.08 -8.90
C VAL A 172 9.69 -6.27 -9.44
N TYR A 173 9.89 -5.90 -10.70
CA TYR A 173 11.21 -5.58 -11.26
C TYR A 173 11.07 -4.35 -12.16
N CYS A 174 11.04 -3.19 -11.54
CA CYS A 174 11.45 -1.94 -12.16
C CYS A 174 12.04 -1.02 -11.08
N PHE A 175 13.30 -1.32 -10.73
CA PHE A 175 14.38 -0.35 -10.69
C PHE A 175 15.63 -1.02 -11.27
#